data_AF-A0A1Q7A980-F1
#
_entry.id   AF-A0A1Q7A980-F1
#
_cell.length_a   1.000
_cell.length_b   1.000
_cell.length_c   1.000
_cell.angle_alpha   90.00
_cell.angle_beta   90.00
_cell.angle_gamma   90.00
#
_symmetry.space_group_name_H-M   'P 1'
#
loop_
_entity.id
_entity.type
_entity.pdbx_description
1 polymer ?
#
loop_
_entity_poly.entity_id
_entity_poly.type
_entity_poly.pdbx_seq_one_letter_code
_entity_poly.pdbx_strand_id
1 'polypeptide(L)'
;DAGGRERKGILEGDTPRHIRQLLREQQLLPVSVTEVAQKEARRQRSFSFARRVSPADLSLFTRQLATLTRAGLPLEEALLAVSQQTEKPRVQSIVLGVRARVMEGHTLADGFAEFPRVFPEIYRATVAAGEQAGHLDDVLERLADYTESREQIRQKVLAAMLYPIVLTVMCFGIVSLLLVFVVPKVVAVFETSKAKLPLITRVLIATSGFFRAYGLYLVAAAVIAFVLFHRWQRNPAARRRYHRFQLRLPLLGKLTRGFNTARFTRTFSILSASSVPVLEALRIAGEVVTNLPMRDAVADAAARVREGAPIGRSLGLSRMFPPMTI
;
A
#
# COMPACT_ATOMS: atom_id res chain seq x y z
N ASP A 1 -2.77 -29.55 -23.93
CA ASP A 1 -1.76 -30.60 -24.20
C ASP A 1 -2.26 -31.45 -25.37
N ALA A 2 -1.55 -32.50 -25.77
CA ALA A 2 -1.98 -33.41 -26.85
C ALA A 2 -3.36 -34.07 -26.58
N GLY A 3 -3.83 -34.07 -25.33
CA GLY A 3 -5.15 -34.54 -24.91
C GLY A 3 -6.21 -33.44 -24.76
N GLY A 4 -5.96 -32.23 -25.26
CA GLY A 4 -6.93 -31.12 -25.24
C GLY A 4 -7.11 -30.41 -23.89
N ARG A 5 -6.32 -30.73 -22.86
CA ARG A 5 -6.42 -30.06 -21.54
C ARG A 5 -5.63 -28.77 -21.52
N GLU A 6 -6.25 -27.71 -21.01
CA GLU A 6 -5.56 -26.46 -20.73
C GLU A 6 -4.70 -26.60 -19.47
N ARG A 7 -3.41 -26.26 -19.57
CA ARG A 7 -2.51 -26.12 -18.43
C ARG A 7 -2.09 -24.68 -18.29
N LYS A 8 -2.11 -24.16 -17.06
CA LYS A 8 -1.63 -22.82 -16.72
C LYS A 8 -0.39 -22.97 -15.86
N GLY A 9 0.68 -22.31 -16.27
CA GLY A 9 1.95 -22.32 -15.57
C GLY A 9 2.70 -21.01 -15.78
N ILE A 10 3.84 -20.90 -15.13
CA ILE A 10 4.79 -19.80 -15.29
C ILE A 10 6.07 -20.45 -15.81
N LEU A 11 6.61 -19.89 -16.89
CA LEU A 11 7.86 -20.32 -17.50
C LEU A 11 8.77 -19.11 -17.62
N GLU A 12 10.06 -19.34 -17.43
CA GLU A 12 11.11 -18.33 -17.57
C GLU A 12 11.69 -18.37 -18.98
N GLY A 13 11.94 -17.19 -19.56
CA GLY A 13 12.53 -17.06 -20.88
C GLY A 13 12.55 -15.61 -21.37
N ASP A 14 13.50 -15.31 -22.24
CA ASP A 14 13.89 -13.92 -22.60
C ASP A 14 12.80 -13.16 -23.34
N THR A 15 11.97 -13.87 -24.12
CA THR A 15 10.87 -13.25 -24.85
C THR A 15 9.63 -14.13 -24.85
N PRO A 16 8.43 -13.54 -24.99
CA PRO A 16 7.20 -14.30 -25.23
C PRO A 16 7.30 -15.22 -26.46
N ARG A 17 8.16 -14.87 -27.45
CA ARG A 17 8.43 -15.71 -28.62
C ARG A 17 9.25 -16.94 -28.25
N HIS A 18 10.30 -16.78 -27.46
CA HIS A 18 11.11 -17.89 -26.92
C HIS A 18 10.21 -18.85 -26.13
N ILE A 19 9.40 -18.36 -25.20
CA ILE A 19 8.47 -19.21 -24.42
C ILE A 19 7.48 -19.97 -25.31
N ARG A 20 6.95 -19.35 -26.37
CA ARG A 20 6.04 -20.02 -27.31
C ARG A 20 6.74 -21.15 -28.07
N GLN A 21 8.02 -20.98 -28.39
CA GLN A 21 8.83 -22.01 -29.03
C GLN A 21 9.12 -23.16 -28.06
N LEU A 22 9.54 -22.86 -26.84
CA LEU A 22 9.79 -23.84 -25.78
C LEU A 22 8.53 -24.68 -25.46
N LEU A 23 7.35 -24.05 -25.45
CA LEU A 23 6.08 -24.74 -25.30
C LEU A 23 5.79 -25.68 -26.48
N ARG A 24 6.10 -25.27 -27.72
CA ARG A 24 5.93 -26.12 -28.91
C ARG A 24 6.89 -27.32 -28.89
N GLU A 25 8.13 -27.12 -28.45
CA GLU A 25 9.12 -28.20 -28.26
C GLU A 25 8.64 -29.23 -27.22
N GLN A 26 7.95 -28.78 -26.18
CA GLN A 26 7.28 -29.64 -25.19
C GLN A 26 5.94 -30.23 -25.68
N GLN A 27 5.62 -30.13 -26.98
CA GLN A 27 4.36 -30.58 -27.58
C GLN A 27 3.10 -29.91 -26.99
N LEU A 28 3.25 -28.69 -26.45
CA LEU A 28 2.17 -27.86 -25.94
C LEU A 28 1.84 -26.75 -26.93
N LEU A 29 0.55 -26.57 -27.24
CA LEU A 29 0.08 -25.47 -28.08
C LEU A 29 -0.10 -24.20 -27.21
N PRO A 30 0.65 -23.11 -27.46
CA PRO A 30 0.53 -21.88 -26.67
C PRO A 30 -0.75 -21.12 -27.02
N VAL A 31 -1.72 -21.11 -26.11
CA VAL A 31 -2.99 -20.38 -26.27
C VAL A 31 -2.83 -18.89 -25.92
N SER A 32 -2.13 -18.58 -24.83
CA SER A 32 -1.81 -17.19 -24.45
C SER A 32 -0.49 -17.15 -23.70
N VAL A 33 0.37 -16.21 -24.07
CA VAL A 33 1.65 -15.94 -23.40
C VAL A 33 1.72 -14.44 -23.15
N THR A 34 1.81 -14.07 -21.88
CA THR A 34 1.85 -12.68 -21.40
C THR A 34 2.92 -12.55 -20.33
N GLU A 35 3.74 -11.51 -20.42
CA GLU A 35 4.71 -11.18 -19.38
C GLU A 35 4.02 -10.94 -18.02
N VAL A 36 4.68 -11.38 -16.95
CA VAL A 36 4.14 -11.25 -15.59
C VAL A 36 3.93 -9.77 -15.22
N ALA A 37 4.90 -8.91 -15.52
CA ALA A 37 4.83 -7.48 -15.27
C ALA A 37 3.63 -6.82 -15.98
N GLN A 38 3.43 -7.13 -17.27
CA GLN A 38 2.28 -6.62 -18.05
C GLN A 38 0.94 -7.12 -17.49
N LYS A 39 0.87 -8.39 -17.07
CA LYS A 39 -0.34 -8.98 -16.47
C LYS A 39 -0.69 -8.31 -15.14
N GLU A 40 0.29 -8.04 -14.30
CA GLU A 40 0.08 -7.29 -13.06
C GLU A 40 -0.28 -5.82 -13.35
N ALA A 41 0.38 -5.13 -14.28
CA ALA A 41 0.02 -3.76 -14.67
C ALA A 41 -1.42 -3.66 -15.23
N ARG A 42 -1.88 -4.65 -16.01
CA ARG A 42 -3.26 -4.70 -16.51
C ARG A 42 -4.27 -4.97 -15.39
N ARG A 43 -3.94 -5.87 -14.45
CA ARG A 43 -4.73 -6.07 -13.21
C ARG A 43 -4.78 -4.81 -12.36
N GLN A 44 -3.75 -3.96 -12.39
CA GLN A 44 -3.77 -2.71 -11.66
C GLN A 44 -4.85 -1.74 -12.18
N ARG A 45 -5.12 -1.73 -13.49
CA ARG A 45 -6.11 -0.84 -14.13
C ARG A 45 -7.55 -1.38 -14.10
N SER A 46 -7.73 -2.67 -13.81
CA SER A 46 -9.05 -3.29 -13.72
C SER A 46 -9.54 -3.31 -12.27
N PHE A 47 -10.85 -3.09 -12.03
CA PHE A 47 -11.52 -3.28 -10.74
C PHE A 47 -11.68 -4.77 -10.36
N SER A 48 -10.74 -5.60 -10.80
CA SER A 48 -10.75 -7.04 -10.55
C SER A 48 -10.58 -7.33 -9.05
N PHE A 49 -11.47 -8.16 -8.52
CA PHE A 49 -11.44 -8.74 -7.17
C PHE A 49 -10.33 -9.81 -7.02
N ALA A 50 -9.20 -9.64 -7.71
CA ALA A 50 -8.08 -10.56 -7.64
C ALA A 50 -7.45 -10.53 -6.24
N ARG A 51 -7.22 -11.73 -5.67
CA ARG A 51 -6.59 -11.95 -4.35
C ARG A 51 -5.30 -11.16 -4.23
N ARG A 52 -5.34 -10.07 -3.44
CA ARG A 52 -4.17 -9.22 -3.13
C ARG A 52 -3.10 -10.06 -2.43
N VAL A 53 -1.82 -9.75 -2.68
CA VAL A 53 -0.71 -10.27 -1.86
C VAL A 53 -0.94 -9.76 -0.44
N SER A 54 -1.01 -10.65 0.54
CA SER A 54 -1.24 -10.24 1.93
C SER A 54 0.05 -9.65 2.53
N PRO A 55 -0.03 -8.84 3.59
CA PRO A 55 1.18 -8.38 4.26
C PRO A 55 1.94 -9.53 4.94
N ALA A 56 1.24 -10.60 5.36
CA ALA A 56 1.88 -11.84 5.80
C ALA A 56 2.71 -12.51 4.69
N ASP A 57 2.23 -12.51 3.44
CA ASP A 57 2.99 -13.05 2.30
C ASP A 57 4.27 -12.24 2.05
N LEU A 58 4.16 -10.90 2.10
CA LEU A 58 5.32 -10.02 1.97
C LEU A 58 6.31 -10.23 3.12
N SER A 59 5.81 -10.43 4.34
CA SER A 59 6.62 -10.70 5.53
C SER A 59 7.40 -12.00 5.40
N LEU A 60 6.73 -13.09 5.02
CA LEU A 60 7.36 -14.40 4.82
C LEU A 60 8.40 -14.35 3.69
N PHE A 61 8.02 -13.76 2.55
CA PHE A 61 8.94 -13.56 1.43
C PHE A 61 10.20 -12.80 1.86
N THR A 62 10.03 -11.68 2.58
CA THR A 62 11.16 -10.83 3.00
C THR A 62 12.06 -11.55 3.98
N ARG A 63 11.47 -12.28 4.95
CA ARG A 63 12.24 -13.09 5.90
C ARG A 63 13.04 -14.20 5.22
N GLN A 64 12.41 -14.96 4.32
CA GLN A 64 13.11 -16.03 3.60
C GLN A 64 14.24 -15.49 2.74
N LEU A 65 13.99 -14.38 2.03
CA LEU A 65 15.02 -13.72 1.23
C LEU A 65 16.18 -13.25 2.10
N ALA A 66 15.91 -12.56 3.21
CA ALA A 66 16.93 -12.10 4.16
C ALA A 66 17.78 -13.25 4.71
N THR A 67 17.15 -14.35 5.13
CA THR A 67 17.85 -15.54 5.65
C THR A 67 18.79 -16.14 4.60
N LEU A 68 18.32 -16.30 3.35
CA LEU A 68 19.12 -16.90 2.28
C LEU A 68 20.25 -15.97 1.83
N THR A 69 20.00 -14.66 1.71
CA THR A 69 21.04 -13.70 1.34
C THR A 69 22.11 -13.59 2.44
N ARG A 70 21.70 -13.65 3.71
CA ARG A 70 22.62 -13.64 4.85
C ARG A 70 23.45 -14.93 4.95
N ALA A 71 22.91 -16.05 4.48
CA ALA A 71 23.64 -17.30 4.34
C ALA A 71 24.65 -17.29 3.17
N GLY A 72 24.75 -16.17 2.43
CA GLY A 72 25.68 -16.00 1.32
C GLY A 72 25.23 -16.61 0.00
N LEU A 73 23.96 -17.03 -0.12
CA LEU A 73 23.45 -17.49 -1.41
C LEU A 73 23.39 -16.33 -2.41
N PRO A 74 23.77 -16.56 -3.68
CA PRO A 74 23.54 -15.60 -4.75
C PRO A 74 22.07 -15.17 -4.81
N LEU A 75 21.82 -13.89 -5.08
CA LEU A 75 20.48 -13.31 -5.04
C LEU A 75 19.50 -14.01 -6.00
N GLU A 76 19.98 -14.42 -7.18
CA GLU A 76 19.16 -15.17 -8.14
C GLU A 76 18.70 -16.53 -7.59
N GLU A 77 19.56 -17.22 -6.86
CA GLU A 77 19.29 -18.54 -6.28
C GLU A 77 18.37 -18.40 -5.08
N ALA A 78 18.59 -17.38 -4.25
CA ALA A 78 17.71 -17.04 -3.15
C ALA A 78 16.29 -16.74 -3.64
N LEU A 79 16.14 -15.92 -4.68
CA LEU A 79 14.83 -15.62 -5.28
C LEU A 79 14.18 -16.87 -5.87
N LEU A 80 14.95 -17.75 -6.53
CA LEU A 80 14.44 -19.01 -7.06
C LEU A 80 13.93 -19.92 -5.94
N ALA A 81 14.72 -20.11 -4.88
CA ALA A 81 14.36 -20.94 -3.73
C ALA A 81 13.08 -20.43 -3.05
N VAL A 82 12.96 -19.11 -2.84
CA VAL A 82 11.75 -18.50 -2.27
C VAL A 82 10.53 -18.70 -3.18
N SER A 83 10.72 -18.61 -4.50
CA SER A 83 9.65 -18.85 -5.47
C SER A 83 9.15 -20.29 -5.44
N GLN A 84 10.04 -21.27 -5.23
CA GLN A 84 9.71 -22.70 -5.16
C GLN A 84 9.00 -23.07 -3.85
N GLN A 85 9.33 -22.37 -2.75
CA GLN A 85 8.67 -22.58 -1.45
C GLN A 85 7.30 -21.91 -1.34
N THR A 86 6.94 -21.06 -2.30
CA THR A 86 5.69 -20.30 -2.26
C THR A 86 4.53 -21.13 -2.83
N GLU A 87 3.52 -21.42 -1.99
CA GLU A 87 2.31 -22.12 -2.42
C GLU A 87 1.36 -21.24 -3.26
N LYS A 88 1.50 -19.91 -3.17
CA LYS A 88 0.61 -18.95 -3.81
C LYS A 88 1.08 -18.61 -5.22
N PRO A 89 0.36 -19.00 -6.29
CA PRO A 89 0.83 -18.81 -7.68
C PRO A 89 1.07 -17.34 -8.05
N ARG A 90 0.32 -16.41 -7.43
CA ARG A 90 0.52 -14.97 -7.66
C ARG A 90 1.86 -14.49 -7.08
N VAL A 91 2.18 -14.90 -5.85
CA VAL A 91 3.43 -14.49 -5.19
C VAL A 91 4.60 -15.11 -5.94
N GLN A 92 4.52 -16.40 -6.28
CA GLN A 92 5.50 -17.08 -7.12
C GLN A 92 5.74 -16.32 -8.45
N SER A 93 4.69 -15.91 -9.16
CA SER A 93 4.84 -15.14 -10.39
C SER A 93 5.60 -13.83 -10.19
N ILE A 94 5.29 -13.11 -9.11
CA ILE A 94 5.94 -11.83 -8.81
C ILE A 94 7.43 -12.06 -8.51
N VAL A 95 7.76 -13.06 -7.68
CA VAL A 95 9.15 -13.37 -7.32
C VAL A 95 9.95 -13.79 -8.55
N LEU A 96 9.39 -14.63 -9.42
CA LEU A 96 10.03 -15.01 -10.69
C LEU A 96 10.21 -13.81 -11.63
N GLY A 97 9.24 -12.88 -11.66
CA GLY A 97 9.38 -11.63 -12.41
C GLY A 97 10.51 -10.75 -11.89
N VAL A 98 10.66 -10.63 -10.56
CA VAL A 98 11.78 -9.91 -9.93
C VAL A 98 13.10 -10.61 -10.25
N ARG A 99 13.16 -11.95 -10.14
CA ARG A 99 14.35 -12.74 -10.47
C ARG A 99 14.80 -12.52 -11.90
N ALA A 100 13.90 -12.56 -12.88
CA ALA A 100 14.24 -12.33 -14.27
C ALA A 100 14.92 -10.96 -14.48
N ARG A 101 14.45 -9.90 -13.80
CA ARG A 101 15.11 -8.58 -13.84
C ARG A 101 16.52 -8.59 -13.27
N VAL A 102 16.73 -9.31 -12.17
CA VAL A 102 18.07 -9.46 -11.58
C VAL A 102 19.00 -10.25 -12.52
N MET A 103 18.50 -11.32 -13.16
CA MET A 103 19.25 -12.08 -14.17
C MET A 103 19.64 -11.23 -15.39
N GLU A 104 18.79 -10.29 -15.78
CA GLU A 104 19.05 -9.31 -16.85
C GLU A 104 20.11 -8.25 -16.45
N GLY A 105 20.59 -8.26 -15.19
CA GLY A 105 21.58 -7.32 -14.66
C GLY A 105 20.98 -6.05 -14.05
N HIS A 106 19.66 -5.97 -13.88
CA HIS A 106 19.04 -4.87 -13.14
C HIS A 106 19.20 -5.04 -11.64
N THR A 107 19.09 -3.92 -10.92
CA THR A 107 19.13 -3.94 -9.46
C THR A 107 17.90 -4.65 -8.88
N LEU A 108 18.02 -5.19 -7.66
CA LEU A 108 16.89 -5.79 -6.95
C LEU A 108 15.78 -4.76 -6.72
N ALA A 109 16.16 -3.52 -6.42
CA ALA A 109 15.23 -2.41 -6.25
C ALA A 109 14.41 -2.11 -7.52
N ASP A 110 15.04 -2.17 -8.69
CA ASP A 110 14.37 -2.00 -9.99
C ASP A 110 13.39 -3.14 -10.25
N GLY A 111 13.79 -4.39 -9.97
CA GLY A 111 12.90 -5.55 -10.06
C GLY A 111 11.66 -5.39 -9.18
N PHE A 112 11.82 -4.93 -7.93
CA PHE A 112 10.68 -4.62 -7.06
C PHE A 112 9.83 -3.44 -7.55
N ALA A 113 10.41 -2.48 -8.28
CA ALA A 113 9.71 -1.31 -8.79
C ALA A 113 8.67 -1.64 -9.86
N GLU A 114 8.75 -2.80 -10.52
CA GLU A 114 7.70 -3.30 -11.42
C GLU A 114 6.40 -3.66 -10.70
N PHE A 115 6.49 -3.95 -9.40
CA PHE A 115 5.35 -4.38 -8.58
C PHE A 115 5.07 -3.40 -7.41
N PRO A 116 4.81 -2.10 -7.68
CA PRO A 116 4.77 -1.05 -6.65
C PRO A 116 3.59 -1.17 -5.67
N ARG A 117 2.57 -1.99 -5.99
CA ARG A 117 1.47 -2.30 -5.07
C ARG A 117 1.84 -3.36 -4.02
N VAL A 118 2.84 -4.19 -4.33
CA VAL A 118 3.31 -5.27 -3.47
C VAL A 118 4.49 -4.78 -2.64
N PHE A 119 5.42 -4.06 -3.28
CA PHE A 119 6.60 -3.48 -2.64
C PHE A 119 6.42 -1.96 -2.49
N PRO A 120 6.05 -1.47 -1.29
CA PRO A 120 5.85 -0.05 -1.07
C PRO A 120 7.15 0.74 -1.29
N GLU A 121 7.03 2.06 -1.50
CA GLU A 121 8.18 2.96 -1.71
C GLU A 121 9.26 2.84 -0.63
N ILE A 122 8.88 2.78 0.65
CA ILE A 122 9.83 2.55 1.75
C ILE A 122 10.65 1.27 1.58
N TYR A 123 10.02 0.19 1.09
CA TYR A 123 10.69 -1.09 0.89
C TYR A 123 11.73 -0.98 -0.23
N ARG A 124 11.30 -0.48 -1.40
CA ARG A 124 12.16 -0.31 -2.58
C ARG A 124 13.31 0.67 -2.34
N ALA A 125 13.04 1.81 -1.71
CA ALA A 125 14.06 2.80 -1.39
C ALA A 125 15.10 2.26 -0.41
N THR A 126 14.68 1.44 0.56
CA THR A 126 15.62 0.84 1.51
C THR A 126 16.50 -0.21 0.83
N VAL A 127 15.90 -1.07 0.00
CA VAL A 127 16.65 -2.06 -0.79
C VAL A 127 17.65 -1.38 -1.73
N ALA A 128 17.23 -0.33 -2.45
CA ALA A 128 18.10 0.43 -3.35
C ALA A 128 19.32 0.99 -2.61
N ALA A 129 19.11 1.56 -1.42
CA ALA A 129 20.18 2.07 -0.58
C ALA A 129 21.15 0.97 -0.12
N GLY A 130 20.62 -0.17 0.31
CA GLY A 130 21.42 -1.31 0.77
C GLY A 130 22.25 -1.91 -0.34
N GLU A 131 21.67 -2.03 -1.53
CA GLU A 131 22.33 -2.54 -2.73
C GLU A 131 23.46 -1.60 -3.19
N GLN A 132 23.21 -0.29 -3.20
CA GLN A 132 24.25 0.71 -3.52
C GLN A 132 25.37 0.77 -2.47
N ALA A 133 25.05 0.55 -1.20
CA ALA A 133 26.00 0.55 -0.10
C ALA A 133 26.73 -0.79 0.09
N GLY A 134 26.32 -1.85 -0.62
CA GLY A 134 26.87 -3.20 -0.45
C GLY A 134 26.46 -3.90 0.86
N HIS A 135 25.41 -3.42 1.53
CA HIS A 135 24.89 -3.93 2.80
C HIS A 135 23.45 -4.47 2.64
N LEU A 136 23.21 -5.20 1.55
CA LEU A 136 21.88 -5.69 1.19
C LEU A 136 21.35 -6.72 2.19
N ASP A 137 22.22 -7.59 2.70
CA ASP A 137 21.93 -8.59 3.72
C ASP A 137 21.38 -7.96 5.01
N ASP A 138 22.08 -6.96 5.56
CA ASP A 138 21.65 -6.24 6.76
C ASP A 138 20.34 -5.48 6.52
N VAL A 139 20.18 -4.88 5.34
CA VAL A 139 18.95 -4.17 4.97
C VAL A 139 17.76 -5.12 4.86
N LEU A 140 17.94 -6.28 4.23
CA LEU A 140 16.88 -7.27 4.08
C LEU A 140 16.46 -7.84 5.44
N GLU A 141 17.41 -8.08 6.35
CA GLU A 141 17.12 -8.54 7.72
C GLU A 141 16.24 -7.53 8.48
N ARG A 142 16.61 -6.25 8.43
CA ARG A 142 15.79 -5.19 9.06
C ARG A 142 14.45 -4.99 8.38
N LEU A 143 14.39 -5.17 7.06
CA LEU A 143 13.12 -5.14 6.33
C LEU A 143 12.24 -6.33 6.74
N ALA A 144 12.81 -7.50 6.98
CA ALA A 144 12.08 -8.66 7.48
C ALA A 144 11.46 -8.36 8.84
N ASP A 145 12.26 -7.92 9.82
CA ASP A 145 11.80 -7.50 11.15
C ASP A 145 10.70 -6.44 11.08
N TYR A 146 10.85 -5.48 10.17
CA TYR A 146 9.87 -4.44 9.94
C TYR A 146 8.55 -5.01 9.41
N THR A 147 8.61 -5.84 8.38
CA THR A 147 7.42 -6.44 7.77
C THR A 147 6.69 -7.36 8.73
N GLU A 148 7.42 -8.13 9.55
CA GLU A 148 6.87 -8.99 10.61
C GLU A 148 6.17 -8.17 11.69
N SER A 149 6.85 -7.14 12.22
CA SER A 149 6.26 -6.22 13.20
C SER A 149 4.98 -5.57 12.67
N ARG A 150 4.97 -5.19 11.37
CA ARG A 150 3.79 -4.61 10.73
C ARG A 150 2.65 -5.60 10.61
N GLU A 151 2.93 -6.84 10.25
CA GLU A 151 1.91 -7.88 10.19
C GLU A 151 1.35 -8.17 11.58
N GLN A 152 2.18 -8.30 12.61
CA GLN A 152 1.74 -8.50 13.99
C GLN A 152 0.84 -7.37 14.50
N ILE A 153 1.24 -6.10 14.27
CA ILE A 153 0.41 -4.94 14.64
C ILE A 153 -0.92 -4.98 13.89
N ARG A 154 -0.90 -5.29 12.59
CA ARG A 154 -2.10 -5.38 11.78
C ARG A 154 -3.04 -6.47 12.29
N GLN A 155 -2.53 -7.65 12.63
CA GLN A 155 -3.32 -8.73 13.19
C GLN A 155 -3.97 -8.34 14.52
N LYS A 156 -3.22 -7.68 15.42
CA LYS A 156 -3.77 -7.14 16.67
C LYS A 156 -4.89 -6.14 16.42
N VAL A 157 -4.71 -5.23 15.46
CA VAL A 157 -5.73 -4.24 15.08
C VAL A 157 -6.96 -4.93 14.50
N LEU A 158 -6.79 -5.90 13.60
CA LEU A 158 -7.91 -6.64 13.01
C LEU A 158 -8.69 -7.42 14.07
N ALA A 159 -8.00 -8.09 15.00
CA ALA A 159 -8.62 -8.79 16.11
C ALA A 159 -9.40 -7.85 17.02
N ALA A 160 -8.81 -6.69 17.37
CA ALA A 160 -9.47 -5.68 18.21
C ALA A 160 -10.68 -5.00 17.53
N MET A 161 -10.67 -4.88 16.19
CA MET A 161 -11.76 -4.28 15.42
C MET A 161 -12.91 -5.24 15.14
N LEU A 162 -12.70 -6.56 15.26
CA LEU A 162 -13.74 -7.54 15.00
C LEU A 162 -14.97 -7.32 15.89
N TYR A 163 -14.76 -7.13 17.20
CA TYR A 163 -15.86 -6.92 18.14
C TYR A 163 -16.66 -5.63 17.86
N PRO A 164 -16.03 -4.44 17.73
CA PRO A 164 -16.74 -3.22 17.34
C PRO A 164 -17.50 -3.36 16.02
N ILE A 165 -16.91 -4.00 15.01
CA ILE A 165 -17.55 -4.16 13.69
C ILE A 165 -18.80 -5.03 13.80
N VAL A 166 -18.70 -6.21 14.43
CA VAL A 166 -19.84 -7.12 14.59
C VAL A 166 -20.97 -6.46 15.36
N LEU A 167 -20.66 -5.80 16.49
CA LEU A 167 -21.66 -5.08 17.30
C LEU A 167 -22.31 -3.93 16.50
N THR A 168 -21.51 -3.14 15.79
CA THR A 168 -22.00 -2.02 14.98
C THR A 168 -22.92 -2.52 13.87
N VAL A 169 -22.51 -3.55 13.12
CA VAL A 169 -23.32 -4.15 12.06
C VAL A 169 -24.64 -4.69 12.61
N MET A 170 -24.61 -5.37 13.75
CA MET A 170 -25.82 -5.88 14.40
C MET A 170 -26.75 -4.75 14.83
N CYS A 171 -26.21 -3.70 15.46
CA CYS A 171 -26.98 -2.53 15.88
C CYS A 171 -27.63 -1.81 14.70
N PHE A 172 -26.87 -1.51 13.65
CA PHE A 172 -27.41 -0.93 12.42
C PHE A 172 -28.43 -1.85 11.74
N GLY A 173 -28.21 -3.17 11.76
CA GLY A 173 -29.13 -4.15 11.22
C GLY A 173 -30.50 -4.11 11.92
N ILE A 174 -30.50 -4.13 13.26
CA ILE A 174 -31.73 -4.07 14.07
C ILE A 174 -32.44 -2.72 13.88
N VAL A 175 -31.71 -1.61 13.96
CA VAL A 175 -32.28 -0.27 13.78
C VAL A 175 -32.88 -0.12 12.38
N SER A 176 -32.16 -0.59 11.34
CA SER A 176 -32.65 -0.57 9.96
C SER A 176 -33.94 -1.40 9.81
N LEU A 177 -33.98 -2.60 10.39
CA LEU A 177 -35.17 -3.47 10.37
C LEU A 177 -36.38 -2.79 11.05
N LEU A 178 -36.16 -2.15 12.20
CA LEU A 178 -37.22 -1.38 12.88
C LEU A 178 -37.71 -0.22 12.01
N LEU A 179 -36.80 0.54 11.39
CA LEU A 179 -37.16 1.69 10.55
C LEU A 179 -37.88 1.30 9.25
N VAL A 180 -37.50 0.18 8.62
CA VAL A 180 -38.08 -0.26 7.35
C VAL A 180 -39.43 -0.96 7.56
N PHE A 181 -39.57 -1.78 8.61
CA PHE A 181 -40.76 -2.62 8.78
C PHE A 181 -41.70 -2.18 9.89
N VAL A 182 -41.16 -1.68 11.02
CA VAL A 182 -41.97 -1.36 12.21
C VAL A 182 -42.49 0.07 12.16
N VAL A 183 -41.63 1.04 11.87
CA VAL A 183 -42.02 2.45 11.85
C VAL A 183 -43.16 2.75 10.87
N PRO A 184 -43.20 2.23 9.62
CA PRO A 184 -44.31 2.49 8.71
C PRO A 184 -45.63 1.94 9.23
N LYS A 185 -45.62 0.77 9.90
CA LYS A 185 -46.82 0.19 10.50
C LYS A 185 -47.36 1.07 11.62
N VAL A 186 -46.47 1.59 12.47
CA VAL A 186 -46.85 2.53 13.54
C VAL A 186 -47.44 3.81 12.95
N VAL A 187 -46.78 4.39 11.93
CA VAL A 187 -47.27 5.61 11.26
C VAL A 187 -48.64 5.40 10.62
N ALA A 188 -48.88 4.25 9.98
CA ALA A 188 -50.17 3.91 9.38
C ALA A 188 -51.31 3.90 10.42
N VAL A 189 -51.06 3.50 11.68
CA VAL A 189 -52.05 3.55 12.76
C VAL A 189 -52.37 5.00 13.16
N PHE A 190 -51.38 5.88 13.16
CA PHE A 190 -51.57 7.30 13.51
C PHE A 190 -52.32 8.08 12.42
N GLU A 191 -52.15 7.72 11.14
CA GLU A 191 -52.89 8.32 10.03
C GLU A 191 -54.39 8.05 10.12
N THR A 192 -54.79 6.83 10.52
CA THR A 192 -56.19 6.44 10.71
C THR A 192 -56.88 7.19 11.86
N SER A 193 -56.12 7.54 12.91
CA SER A 193 -56.62 8.24 14.10
C SER A 193 -56.68 9.78 13.97
N LYS A 194 -56.32 10.36 12.81
CA LYS A 194 -56.21 11.83 12.56
C LYS A 194 -55.36 12.61 13.59
N ALA A 195 -54.53 11.93 14.36
CA ALA A 195 -53.66 12.54 15.36
C ALA A 195 -52.40 13.11 14.69
N LYS A 196 -51.99 14.32 15.08
CA LYS A 196 -50.77 14.94 14.52
C LYS A 196 -49.54 14.18 15.00
N LEU A 197 -48.68 13.79 14.06
CA LEU A 197 -47.42 13.11 14.34
C LEU A 197 -46.49 13.99 15.21
N PRO A 198 -45.87 13.44 16.27
CA PRO A 198 -44.85 14.15 17.04
C PRO A 198 -43.66 14.61 16.18
N LEU A 199 -42.98 15.69 16.59
CA LEU A 199 -41.86 16.27 15.83
C LEU A 199 -40.75 15.26 15.48
N ILE A 200 -40.40 14.38 16.42
CA ILE A 200 -39.30 13.40 16.26
C ILE A 200 -39.62 12.39 15.13
N THR A 201 -40.86 11.92 15.02
CA THR A 201 -41.25 10.97 13.96
C THR A 201 -41.30 11.66 12.60
N ARG A 202 -41.70 12.93 12.54
CA ARG A 202 -41.69 13.73 11.30
C ARG A 202 -40.28 13.97 10.76
N VAL A 203 -39.33 14.29 11.64
CA VAL A 203 -37.90 14.45 11.27
C VAL A 203 -37.32 13.12 10.77
N LEU A 204 -37.66 12.00 11.42
CA LEU A 204 -37.19 10.67 11.02
C LEU A 204 -37.72 10.26 9.63
N ILE A 205 -39.01 10.47 9.36
CA ILE A 205 -39.62 10.20 8.05
C ILE A 205 -39.02 11.11 6.97
N ALA A 206 -38.85 12.40 7.26
CA ALA A 206 -38.23 13.35 6.34
C ALA A 206 -36.78 12.98 6.00
N THR A 207 -36.01 12.53 7.00
CA THR A 207 -34.63 12.08 6.80
C THR A 207 -34.59 10.81 5.95
N SER A 208 -35.46 9.83 6.22
CA SER A 208 -35.60 8.62 5.41
C SER A 208 -35.98 8.93 3.96
N GLY A 209 -36.94 9.84 3.76
CA GLY A 209 -37.35 10.32 2.44
C GLY A 209 -36.22 11.02 1.68
N PHE A 210 -35.42 11.85 2.37
CA PHE A 210 -34.26 12.53 1.79
C PHE A 210 -33.22 11.54 1.27
N PHE A 211 -32.85 10.53 2.06
CA PHE A 211 -31.89 9.51 1.63
C PHE A 211 -32.43 8.63 0.48
N ARG A 212 -33.74 8.32 0.47
CA ARG A 212 -34.37 7.57 -0.64
C ARG A 212 -34.43 8.38 -1.93
N ALA A 213 -34.74 9.67 -1.85
CA ALA A 213 -34.91 10.53 -3.03
C ALA A 213 -33.57 11.06 -3.59
N TYR A 214 -32.64 11.47 -2.72
CA TYR A 214 -31.38 12.13 -3.12
C TYR A 214 -30.14 11.26 -2.97
N GLY A 215 -30.26 10.02 -2.48
CA GLY A 215 -29.11 9.14 -2.23
C GLY A 215 -28.23 8.94 -3.47
N LEU A 216 -28.84 8.67 -4.64
CA LEU A 216 -28.10 8.50 -5.89
C LEU A 216 -27.41 9.80 -6.35
N TYR A 217 -28.06 10.95 -6.20
CA TYR A 217 -27.48 12.24 -6.55
C TYR A 217 -26.32 12.62 -5.62
N LEU A 218 -26.42 12.34 -4.32
CA LEU A 218 -25.34 12.54 -3.36
C LEU A 218 -24.14 11.65 -3.66
N VAL A 219 -24.37 10.36 -3.99
CA VAL A 219 -23.30 9.45 -4.40
C VAL A 219 -22.64 9.93 -5.70
N ALA A 220 -23.43 10.33 -6.70
CA ALA A 220 -22.92 10.87 -7.95
C ALA A 220 -22.10 12.16 -7.71
N ALA A 221 -22.59 13.09 -6.91
CA ALA A 221 -21.88 14.32 -6.55
C ALA A 221 -20.58 14.03 -5.80
N ALA A 222 -20.57 13.06 -4.87
CA ALA A 222 -19.38 12.65 -4.16
C ALA A 222 -18.34 12.01 -5.08
N VAL A 223 -18.76 11.17 -6.04
CA VAL A 223 -17.86 10.59 -7.06
C VAL A 223 -17.30 11.68 -7.97
N ILE A 224 -18.13 12.62 -8.43
CA ILE A 224 -17.66 13.75 -9.25
C ILE A 224 -16.65 14.61 -8.48
N ALA A 225 -16.95 14.97 -7.23
CA ALA A 225 -16.05 15.71 -6.37
C ALA A 225 -14.73 14.97 -6.16
N PHE A 226 -14.78 13.65 -5.91
CA PHE A 226 -13.60 12.81 -5.76
C PHE A 226 -12.74 12.76 -7.04
N VAL A 227 -13.36 12.62 -8.21
CA VAL A 227 -12.65 12.60 -9.51
C VAL A 227 -12.02 13.97 -9.82
N LEU A 228 -12.76 15.06 -9.62
CA LEU A 228 -12.26 16.42 -9.81
C LEU A 228 -11.10 16.72 -8.84
N PHE A 229 -11.23 16.32 -7.58
CA PHE A 229 -10.19 16.47 -6.57
C PHE A 229 -8.93 15.65 -6.92
N HIS A 230 -9.09 14.41 -7.39
CA HIS A 230 -7.97 13.59 -7.85
C HIS A 230 -7.30 14.19 -9.09
N ARG A 231 -8.07 14.74 -10.04
CA ARG A 231 -7.55 15.41 -11.23
C ARG A 231 -6.81 16.71 -10.86
N TRP A 232 -7.34 17.48 -9.92
CA TRP A 232 -6.71 18.70 -9.41
C TRP A 232 -5.35 18.42 -8.76
N GLN A 233 -5.24 17.34 -7.99
CA GLN A 233 -3.98 16.91 -7.37
C GLN A 233 -2.93 16.39 -8.35
N ARG A 234 -3.26 16.16 -9.64
CA ARG A 234 -2.24 15.82 -10.66
C ARG A 234 -1.31 17.01 -10.95
N ASN A 235 -1.77 18.24 -10.74
CA ASN A 235 -0.93 19.42 -10.90
C ASN A 235 0.03 19.53 -9.70
N PRO A 236 1.36 19.53 -9.91
CA PRO A 236 2.35 19.61 -8.83
C PRO A 236 2.15 20.82 -7.90
N ALA A 237 1.77 21.98 -8.44
CA ALA A 237 1.55 23.19 -7.66
C ALA A 237 0.29 23.07 -6.77
N ALA A 238 -0.79 22.48 -7.30
CA ALA A 238 -2.01 22.22 -6.53
C ALA A 238 -1.76 21.22 -5.40
N ARG A 239 -1.04 20.14 -5.69
CA ARG A 239 -0.64 19.14 -4.69
C ARG A 239 0.18 19.76 -3.57
N ARG A 240 1.15 20.63 -3.88
CA ARG A 240 1.96 21.33 -2.86
C ARG A 240 1.12 22.28 -2.01
N ARG A 241 0.19 23.04 -2.62
CA ARG A 241 -0.76 23.90 -1.86
C ARG A 241 -1.65 23.09 -0.92
N TYR A 242 -2.20 21.98 -1.42
CA TYR A 242 -3.03 21.07 -0.62
C TYR A 242 -2.26 20.47 0.55
N HIS A 243 -1.04 19.96 0.32
CA HIS A 243 -0.19 19.43 1.39
C HIS A 243 0.18 20.49 2.44
N ARG A 244 0.39 21.74 2.02
CA ARG A 244 0.63 22.86 2.94
C ARG A 244 -0.62 23.21 3.74
N PHE A 245 -1.79 23.17 3.11
CA PHE A 245 -3.08 23.38 3.78
C PHE A 245 -3.36 22.30 4.83
N GLN A 246 -3.12 21.01 4.51
CA GLN A 246 -3.27 19.91 5.47
C GLN A 246 -2.48 20.13 6.76
N LEU A 247 -1.24 20.62 6.66
CA LEU A 247 -0.37 20.88 7.80
C LEU A 247 -0.84 22.05 8.69
N ARG A 248 -1.73 22.91 8.20
CA ARG A 248 -2.30 24.03 8.97
C ARG A 248 -3.53 23.63 9.79
N LEU A 249 -4.19 22.53 9.44
CA LEU A 249 -5.38 22.07 10.15
C LEU A 249 -4.98 21.39 11.47
N PRO A 250 -5.68 21.64 12.59
CA PRO A 250 -5.22 21.24 13.93
C PRO A 250 -5.19 19.72 14.13
N LEU A 251 -6.18 18.99 13.63
CA LEU A 251 -6.24 17.52 13.72
C LEU A 251 -5.46 16.86 12.59
N LEU A 252 -5.78 17.24 11.34
CA LEU A 252 -5.14 16.67 10.15
C LEU A 252 -3.63 16.95 10.11
N GLY A 253 -3.19 18.15 10.50
CA GLY A 253 -1.76 18.50 10.52
C GLY A 253 -0.97 17.66 11.53
N LYS A 254 -1.52 17.41 12.73
CA LYS A 254 -0.89 16.51 13.72
C LYS A 254 -0.75 15.08 13.17
N LEU A 255 -1.81 14.55 12.56
CA LEU A 255 -1.81 13.23 11.94
C LEU A 255 -0.80 13.15 10.78
N THR A 256 -0.83 14.11 9.86
CA THR A 256 0.06 14.16 8.70
C THR A 256 1.53 14.24 9.12
N ARG A 257 1.86 15.08 10.11
CA ARG A 257 3.22 15.16 10.67
C ARG A 257 3.63 13.84 11.32
N GLY A 258 2.77 13.24 12.15
CA GLY A 258 3.04 11.97 12.81
C GLY A 258 3.32 10.84 11.83
N PHE A 259 2.46 10.65 10.82
CA PHE A 259 2.64 9.59 9.81
C PHE A 259 3.91 9.77 8.96
N ASN A 260 4.17 11.00 8.50
CA ASN A 260 5.35 11.27 7.67
C ASN A 260 6.64 11.16 8.47
N THR A 261 6.63 11.64 9.72
CA THR A 261 7.80 11.50 10.60
C THR A 261 8.07 10.05 10.94
N ALA A 262 7.05 9.25 11.26
CA ALA A 262 7.21 7.83 11.51
C ALA A 262 7.79 7.08 10.30
N ARG A 263 7.39 7.45 9.08
CA ARG A 263 7.99 6.89 7.85
C ARG A 263 9.45 7.28 7.71
N PHE A 264 9.74 8.57 7.79
CA PHE A 264 11.10 9.12 7.74
C PHE A 264 12.02 8.45 8.75
N THR A 265 11.67 8.50 10.03
CA THR A 265 12.50 7.97 11.12
C THR A 265 12.70 6.46 10.99
N ARG A 266 11.69 5.72 10.52
CA ARG A 266 11.82 4.27 10.32
C ARG A 266 12.76 3.94 9.17
N THR A 267 12.63 4.61 8.03
CA THR A 267 13.59 4.43 6.93
C THR A 267 15.00 4.82 7.37
N PHE A 268 15.16 5.98 7.99
CA PHE A 268 16.44 6.45 8.49
C PHE A 268 17.08 5.48 9.49
N SER A 269 16.30 4.94 10.44
CA SER A 269 16.77 3.96 11.43
C SER A 269 17.18 2.63 10.80
N ILE A 270 16.45 2.17 9.77
CA ILE A 270 16.82 0.95 9.05
C ILE A 270 18.16 1.16 8.35
N LEU A 271 18.27 2.22 7.53
CA LEU A 271 19.47 2.51 6.75
C LEU A 271 20.69 2.80 7.64
N SER A 272 20.54 3.69 8.60
CA SER A 272 21.65 4.15 9.46
C SER A 272 22.28 3.03 10.24
N ALA A 273 21.54 1.97 10.57
CA ALA A 273 22.10 0.87 11.34
C ALA A 273 22.33 -0.40 10.50
N SER A 274 22.07 -0.34 9.19
CA SER A 274 22.68 -1.21 8.15
C SER A 274 23.95 -0.56 7.57
N SER A 275 24.66 0.25 8.36
CA SER A 275 25.92 0.90 7.96
C SER A 275 25.85 1.81 6.71
N VAL A 276 24.65 2.17 6.25
CA VAL A 276 24.48 3.14 5.15
C VAL A 276 24.94 4.52 5.64
N PRO A 277 25.80 5.24 4.90
CA PRO A 277 26.29 6.55 5.31
C PRO A 277 25.16 7.50 5.71
N VAL A 278 25.31 8.18 6.84
CA VAL A 278 24.23 8.95 7.47
C VAL A 278 23.62 10.01 6.54
N LEU A 279 24.45 10.68 5.72
CA LEU A 279 23.98 11.66 4.74
C LEU A 279 23.10 11.02 3.66
N GLU A 280 23.47 9.82 3.21
CA GLU A 280 22.71 9.07 2.21
C GLU A 280 21.42 8.50 2.81
N ALA A 281 21.51 7.96 4.03
CA ALA A 281 20.34 7.53 4.80
C ALA A 281 19.34 8.67 5.00
N LEU A 282 19.80 9.90 5.27
CA LEU A 282 18.97 11.09 5.42
C LEU A 282 18.28 11.49 4.11
N ARG A 283 19.02 11.47 2.99
CA ARG A 283 18.49 11.76 1.65
C ARG A 283 17.39 10.78 1.27
N ILE A 284 17.65 9.48 1.39
CA ILE A 284 16.73 8.41 1.02
C ILE A 284 15.51 8.38 1.94
N ALA A 285 15.70 8.56 3.25
CA ALA A 285 14.59 8.68 4.19
C ALA A 285 13.68 9.89 3.88
N GLY A 286 14.26 10.98 3.38
CA GLY A 286 13.52 12.15 2.88
C GLY A 286 12.66 11.85 1.64
N GLU A 287 13.12 11.00 0.73
CA GLU A 287 12.36 10.66 -0.48
C GLU A 287 11.06 9.89 -0.19
N VAL A 288 11.06 9.07 0.87
CA VAL A 288 9.90 8.29 1.34
C VAL A 288 8.82 9.15 2.03
N VAL A 289 9.13 10.42 2.32
CA VAL A 289 8.17 11.39 2.89
C VAL A 289 7.15 11.80 1.83
N THR A 290 5.88 11.51 2.07
CA THR A 290 4.81 11.74 1.09
C THR A 290 4.34 13.20 1.06
N ASN A 291 4.46 13.92 2.17
CA ASN A 291 4.15 15.33 2.25
C ASN A 291 5.29 16.18 1.68
N LEU A 292 5.11 16.70 0.47
CA LEU A 292 6.09 17.51 -0.27
C LEU A 292 6.78 18.61 0.59
N PRO A 293 6.08 19.52 1.29
CA PRO A 293 6.75 20.46 2.20
C PRO A 293 7.65 19.84 3.27
N MET A 294 7.26 18.69 3.84
CA MET A 294 8.11 17.97 4.81
C MET A 294 9.32 17.33 4.12
N ARG A 295 9.16 16.80 2.89
CA ARG A 295 10.26 16.27 2.09
C ARG A 295 11.29 17.35 1.75
N ASP A 296 10.82 18.53 1.33
CA ASP A 296 11.68 19.68 1.05
C ASP A 296 12.48 20.06 2.31
N ALA A 297 11.83 20.07 3.49
CA ALA A 297 12.50 20.34 4.76
C ALA A 297 13.61 19.33 5.12
N VAL A 298 13.44 18.05 4.77
CA VAL A 298 14.50 17.04 4.94
C VAL A 298 15.63 17.26 3.95
N ALA A 299 15.33 17.61 2.70
CA ALA A 299 16.36 17.92 1.70
C ALA A 299 17.22 19.12 2.13
N ASP A 300 16.58 20.19 2.64
CA ASP A 300 17.28 21.35 3.19
C ASP A 300 18.11 20.98 4.43
N ALA A 301 17.60 20.08 5.28
CA ALA A 301 18.34 19.59 6.43
C ALA A 301 19.56 18.76 6.00
N ALA A 302 19.43 17.93 4.95
CA ALA A 302 20.52 17.14 4.42
C ALA A 302 21.64 18.02 3.82
N ALA A 303 21.29 19.12 3.16
CA ALA A 303 22.26 20.10 2.68
C ALA A 303 23.07 20.70 3.85
N ARG A 304 22.40 21.11 4.93
CA ARG A 304 23.08 21.64 6.14
C ARG A 304 23.95 20.61 6.84
N VAL A 305 23.51 19.35 6.90
CA VAL A 305 24.30 18.26 7.50
C VAL A 305 25.56 17.98 6.68
N ARG A 306 25.49 18.10 5.35
CA ARG A 306 26.67 18.04 4.48
C ARG A 306 27.68 19.16 4.78
N GLU A 307 27.19 20.32 5.21
CA GLU A 307 28.01 21.46 5.67
C GLU A 307 28.51 21.31 7.13
N GLY A 308 28.21 20.18 7.79
CA GLY A 308 28.66 19.89 9.16
C GLY A 308 27.69 20.28 10.27
N ALA A 309 26.48 20.76 9.95
CA ALA A 309 25.50 21.10 10.98
C ALA A 309 24.92 19.85 11.66
N PRO A 310 24.63 19.88 12.98
CA PRO A 310 23.98 18.77 13.67
C PRO A 310 22.61 18.43 13.07
N ILE A 311 22.28 17.14 12.97
CA ILE A 311 21.04 16.63 12.34
C ILE A 311 19.79 17.16 13.04
N GLY A 312 19.73 17.04 14.37
CA GLY A 312 18.58 17.51 15.17
C GLY A 312 18.30 19.01 14.94
N ARG A 313 19.36 19.84 15.00
CA ARG A 313 19.24 21.28 14.72
C ARG A 313 18.75 21.52 13.28
N SER A 314 19.30 20.81 12.31
CA SER A 314 18.98 20.97 10.89
C SER A 314 17.52 20.61 10.56
N LEU A 315 16.96 19.59 11.21
CA LEU A 315 15.55 19.21 11.08
C LEU A 315 14.62 20.16 11.85
N GLY A 316 15.03 20.59 13.05
CA GLY A 316 14.25 21.48 13.92
C GLY A 316 14.01 22.88 13.36
N LEU A 317 14.92 23.41 12.54
CA LEU A 317 14.78 24.72 11.89
C LEU A 317 13.52 24.83 11.03
N SER A 318 13.09 23.74 10.40
CA SER A 318 11.91 23.72 9.54
C SER A 318 10.59 23.85 10.33
N ARG A 319 10.58 23.47 11.61
CA ARG A 319 9.37 23.32 12.47
C ARG A 319 8.29 22.40 11.86
N MET A 320 8.67 21.56 10.90
CA MET A 320 7.75 20.64 10.22
C MET A 320 7.62 19.31 10.95
N PHE A 321 8.63 18.96 11.75
CA PHE A 321 8.72 17.74 12.54
C PHE A 321 8.26 17.98 13.99
N PRO A 322 7.57 17.02 14.62
CA PRO A 322 7.22 17.12 16.03
C PRO A 322 8.47 17.21 16.93
N PRO A 323 8.44 17.98 18.04
CA PRO A 323 9.59 18.11 18.94
C PRO A 323 10.11 16.78 19.49
N MET A 324 9.24 15.80 19.74
CA MET A 324 9.65 14.48 20.23
C MET A 324 10.53 13.67 19.25
N THR A 325 10.66 14.14 18.00
CA THR A 325 11.42 13.43 16.95
C THR A 325 12.77 14.06 16.66
N ILE A 326 13.02 15.25 17.20
CA ILE A 326 14.25 16.04 17.04
C ILE A 326 15.10 15.86 18.30
#